data_AF-A0A919AGQ2-F1
#
_entry.id   AF-A0A919AGQ2-F1
#
_cell.length_a   1.000
_cell.length_b   1.000
_cell.length_c   1.000
_cell.angle_alpha   90.00
_cell.angle_beta   90.00
_cell.angle_gamma   90.00
#
_symmetry.space_group_name_H-M   'P 1'
#
loop_
_entity.id
_entity.type
_entity.pdbx_description
1 polymer ?
#
loop_
_entity_poly.entity_id
_entity_poly.type
_entity_poly.pdbx_seq_one_letter_code
_entity_poly.pdbx_strand_id
1 'polypeptide(L)'
;MHNRTALVAIVVLAAAVTACGSSEPSPGKAGRATNANSPTSATPNTAAPSTAAPKLSTAWVPKLDKVTSSGVQGVCTHVGSQQCADHLTDIVTVGIDLQQAITEAGAKRMYPRSTDELDKMMRASDGYTNDGCLNDPAADVDGSPCFKHSLDIMGAGASLQFTMETDEMRWELDG
;
A
#
# COMPACT_ATOMS: atom_id res chain seq x y z
N MET A 1 -0.60 -53.72 -3.61
CA MET A 1 0.30 -53.03 -4.57
C MET A 1 1.40 -52.39 -3.73
N HIS A 2 2.63 -52.89 -3.83
CA HIS A 2 3.80 -52.34 -3.14
C HIS A 2 4.47 -51.27 -4.00
N ASN A 3 5.25 -50.38 -3.34
CA ASN A 3 6.17 -49.35 -3.85
C ASN A 3 5.56 -47.94 -3.99
N ARG A 4 6.16 -46.84 -3.52
CA ARG A 4 7.54 -46.54 -3.09
C ARG A 4 7.57 -45.26 -2.25
N THR A 5 8.41 -45.25 -1.22
CA THR A 5 8.89 -44.10 -0.43
C THR A 5 9.97 -43.30 -1.19
N ALA A 6 9.99 -41.96 -1.06
CA ALA A 6 11.13 -41.02 -1.20
C ALA A 6 10.59 -39.59 -1.45
N LEU A 7 11.14 -38.45 -1.01
CA LEU A 7 12.23 -38.06 -0.11
C LEU A 7 12.05 -36.54 0.11
N VAL A 8 12.33 -36.05 1.32
CA VAL A 8 12.24 -34.63 1.73
C VAL A 8 13.49 -33.86 1.26
N ALA A 9 13.34 -32.60 0.84
CA ALA A 9 14.44 -31.64 0.75
C ALA A 9 14.01 -30.27 1.29
N ILE A 10 14.55 -29.92 2.45
CA ILE A 10 14.44 -28.62 3.12
C ILE A 10 15.64 -27.78 2.66
N VAL A 11 15.40 -26.57 2.15
CA VAL A 11 16.45 -25.59 1.86
C VAL A 11 16.21 -24.38 2.75
N VAL A 12 17.02 -24.26 3.81
CA VAL A 12 17.15 -23.06 4.65
C VAL A 12 18.24 -22.19 4.03
N LEU A 13 17.93 -20.95 3.67
CA LEU A 13 18.95 -19.91 3.47
C LEU A 13 18.77 -18.84 4.54
N ALA A 14 19.70 -18.84 5.50
CA ALA A 14 19.96 -17.73 6.40
C ALA A 14 21.05 -16.86 5.78
N ALA A 15 20.79 -15.56 5.65
CA ALA A 15 21.81 -14.56 5.38
C ALA A 15 21.72 -13.47 6.45
N ALA A 16 22.61 -13.57 7.43
CA ALA A 16 22.89 -12.52 8.40
C ALA A 16 23.94 -11.57 7.81
N VAL A 17 23.67 -10.27 7.82
CA VAL A 17 24.68 -9.23 7.65
C VAL A 17 24.61 -8.25 8.81
N THR A 18 25.65 -8.33 9.62
CA THR A 18 26.05 -7.42 10.70
C THR A 18 26.77 -6.19 10.16
N ALA A 19 26.38 -5.00 10.61
CA ALA A 19 27.24 -3.80 10.77
C ALA A 19 26.49 -2.85 11.74
N CYS A 20 26.90 -2.67 13.00
CA CYS A 20 28.00 -1.83 13.51
C CYS A 20 27.82 -0.34 13.11
N GLY A 21 27.66 0.64 13.99
CA GLY A 21 27.76 0.66 15.44
C GLY A 21 27.28 2.00 16.02
N SER A 22 27.06 1.97 17.34
CA SER A 22 26.72 3.10 18.20
C SER A 22 27.94 3.99 18.48
N SER A 23 27.75 5.31 18.63
CA SER A 23 28.56 6.18 19.51
C SER A 23 27.98 7.60 19.62
N GLU A 24 27.21 7.86 20.68
CA GLU A 24 27.24 9.10 21.47
C GLU A 24 27.73 8.67 22.87
N PRO A 25 28.55 9.45 23.64
CA PRO A 25 28.19 10.81 24.10
C PRO A 25 29.36 11.83 24.30
N SER A 26 28.97 13.13 24.40
CA SER A 26 29.46 14.33 25.16
C SER A 26 30.74 14.30 26.04
N PRO A 27 31.23 15.42 26.66
CA PRO A 27 31.11 16.86 26.37
C PRO A 27 32.47 17.63 26.45
N GLY A 28 32.56 18.86 25.95
CA GLY A 28 33.74 19.72 26.12
C GLY A 28 33.37 21.19 26.30
N LYS A 29 33.68 21.76 27.48
CA LYS A 29 33.41 23.15 27.86
C LYS A 29 34.48 24.13 27.34
N ALA A 30 34.02 25.38 27.20
CA ALA A 30 34.72 26.66 27.37
C ALA A 30 35.49 27.25 26.18
N GLY A 31 35.04 28.44 25.75
CA GLY A 31 35.76 29.35 24.87
C GLY A 31 34.92 30.56 24.46
N ARG A 32 34.83 31.58 25.30
CA ARG A 32 34.26 32.90 24.98
C ARG A 32 35.34 33.78 24.35
N ALA A 33 35.16 34.22 23.10
CA ALA A 33 35.74 35.44 22.53
C ALA A 33 35.08 35.69 21.15
N THR A 34 34.25 36.74 21.01
CA THR A 34 34.53 38.06 20.41
C THR A 34 33.95 38.21 19.00
N ASN A 35 33.12 39.25 18.84
CA ASN A 35 32.47 39.67 17.59
C ASN A 35 33.44 39.79 16.42
N ALA A 36 33.04 39.22 15.27
CA ALA A 36 33.46 39.70 13.95
C ALA A 36 32.32 39.46 12.96
N ASN A 37 31.73 40.56 12.48
CA ASN A 37 30.85 40.57 11.31
C ASN A 37 31.55 39.86 10.15
N SER A 38 31.01 38.71 9.74
CA SER A 38 31.29 38.13 8.44
C SER A 38 29.98 38.20 7.64
N PRO A 39 29.93 38.88 6.48
CA PRO A 39 28.81 38.73 5.58
C PRO A 39 28.83 37.27 5.11
N THR A 40 27.93 36.46 5.67
CA THR A 40 27.66 35.13 5.12
C THR A 40 27.07 35.38 3.75
N SER A 41 27.89 35.24 2.71
CA SER A 41 27.42 35.02 1.36
C SER A 41 26.46 33.84 1.43
N ALA A 42 25.17 34.12 1.29
CA ALA A 42 24.18 33.10 1.08
C ALA A 42 24.58 32.37 -0.19
N THR A 43 25.20 31.21 -0.04
CA THR A 43 25.30 30.22 -1.11
C THR A 43 23.89 30.09 -1.65
N PRO A 44 23.64 30.32 -2.95
CA PRO A 44 22.34 30.02 -3.52
C PRO A 44 22.08 28.56 -3.17
N ASN A 45 21.04 28.31 -2.37
CA ASN A 45 20.46 26.98 -2.31
C ASN A 45 20.05 26.68 -3.74
N THR A 46 20.93 26.00 -4.48
CA THR A 46 20.55 25.31 -5.70
C THR A 46 19.54 24.30 -5.21
N ALA A 47 18.26 24.67 -5.31
CA ALA A 47 17.15 23.76 -5.13
C ALA A 47 17.50 22.55 -5.99
N ALA A 48 17.72 21.40 -5.35
CA ALA A 48 17.83 20.15 -6.06
C ALA A 48 16.64 20.09 -7.02
N PRO A 49 16.82 19.61 -8.27
CA PRO A 49 15.72 19.49 -9.20
C PRO A 49 14.61 18.74 -8.47
N SER A 50 13.45 19.39 -8.30
CA SER A 50 12.25 18.72 -7.81
C SER A 50 12.00 17.62 -8.83
N THR A 51 12.45 16.41 -8.50
CA THR A 51 12.26 15.27 -9.37
C THR A 51 10.78 15.03 -9.28
N ALA A 52 10.06 15.35 -10.37
CA ALA A 52 8.62 15.17 -10.42
C ALA A 52 8.32 13.76 -9.92
N ALA A 53 7.53 13.67 -8.84
CA ALA A 53 7.16 12.39 -8.28
C ALA A 53 6.48 11.55 -9.38
N PRO A 54 6.82 10.25 -9.49
CA PRO A 54 6.36 9.45 -10.60
C PRO A 54 4.83 9.33 -10.60
N LYS A 55 4.23 9.55 -11.77
CA LYS A 55 2.82 9.24 -12.01
C LYS A 55 2.62 7.73 -12.04
N LEU A 56 1.84 7.22 -11.11
CA LEU A 56 1.55 5.81 -10.95
C LEU A 56 0.24 5.43 -11.64
N SER A 57 -0.69 6.38 -11.82
CA SER A 57 -2.01 6.18 -12.43
C SER A 57 -1.93 5.45 -13.76
N THR A 58 -0.99 5.82 -14.62
CA THR A 58 -0.81 5.25 -15.95
C THR A 58 -0.57 3.73 -15.90
N ALA A 59 0.14 3.23 -14.90
CA ALA A 59 0.44 1.81 -14.75
C ALA A 59 -0.61 1.06 -13.91
N TRP A 60 -1.29 1.75 -13.00
CA TRP A 60 -2.11 1.12 -11.96
C TRP A 60 -3.62 1.24 -12.20
N VAL A 61 -4.11 2.33 -12.79
CA VAL A 61 -5.54 2.47 -13.14
C VAL A 61 -6.00 1.31 -14.04
N PRO A 62 -5.26 0.88 -15.09
CA PRO A 62 -5.66 -0.28 -15.89
C PRO A 62 -5.70 -1.60 -15.12
N LYS A 63 -4.83 -1.77 -14.12
CA LYS A 63 -4.81 -2.98 -13.27
C LYS A 63 -6.02 -3.00 -12.33
N LEU A 64 -6.33 -1.86 -11.73
CA LEU A 64 -7.51 -1.66 -10.88
C LEU A 64 -8.79 -1.86 -11.68
N ASP A 65 -8.90 -1.27 -12.86
CA ASP A 65 -10.05 -1.44 -13.76
C ASP A 65 -10.26 -2.91 -14.15
N LYS A 66 -9.19 -3.64 -14.46
CA LYS A 66 -9.28 -5.08 -14.75
C LYS A 66 -9.94 -5.88 -13.62
N VAL A 67 -9.67 -5.54 -12.35
CA VAL A 67 -10.20 -6.27 -11.19
C VAL A 67 -11.48 -5.65 -10.62
N THR A 68 -12.01 -4.57 -11.18
CA THR A 68 -13.23 -3.89 -10.66
C THR A 68 -14.29 -3.58 -11.72
N SER A 69 -14.00 -3.75 -13.01
CA SER A 69 -14.90 -3.44 -14.13
C SER A 69 -16.03 -4.47 -14.33
N SER A 70 -17.01 -4.13 -15.17
CA SER A 70 -18.28 -4.86 -15.36
C SER A 70 -18.19 -6.32 -15.81
N GLY A 71 -17.01 -6.82 -16.21
CA GLY A 71 -16.78 -8.23 -16.52
C GLY A 71 -16.90 -9.18 -15.30
N VAL A 72 -16.95 -8.62 -14.09
CA VAL A 72 -17.15 -9.34 -12.81
C VAL A 72 -18.52 -9.06 -12.18
N GLN A 73 -19.49 -8.56 -12.95
CA GLN A 73 -20.86 -8.37 -12.45
C GLN A 73 -21.45 -9.69 -11.92
N GLY A 74 -21.93 -9.66 -10.67
CA GLY A 74 -22.54 -10.81 -10.00
C GLY A 74 -21.54 -11.80 -9.38
N VAL A 75 -20.23 -11.57 -9.48
CA VAL A 75 -19.23 -12.45 -8.84
C VAL A 75 -19.39 -12.51 -7.32
N CYS A 76 -19.79 -11.40 -6.71
CA CYS A 76 -20.14 -11.32 -5.29
C CYS A 76 -21.66 -11.30 -5.02
N THR A 77 -22.47 -11.93 -5.87
CA THR A 77 -23.89 -12.18 -5.54
C THR A 77 -24.02 -13.04 -4.28
N HIS A 78 -23.10 -13.98 -4.10
CA HIS A 78 -22.95 -14.76 -2.88
C HIS A 78 -21.62 -14.40 -2.21
N VAL A 79 -21.68 -13.53 -1.21
CA VAL A 79 -20.55 -12.99 -0.47
C VAL A 79 -19.77 -14.09 0.22
N GLY A 80 -20.45 -15.11 0.75
CA GLY A 80 -19.79 -16.26 1.39
C GLY A 80 -19.21 -17.29 0.42
N SER A 81 -19.34 -17.09 -0.90
CA SER A 81 -18.84 -18.04 -1.89
C SER A 81 -17.33 -17.91 -2.10
N GLN A 82 -16.69 -19.03 -2.49
CA GLN A 82 -15.29 -19.03 -2.90
C GLN A 82 -15.04 -18.05 -4.06
N GLN A 83 -15.97 -17.97 -5.01
CA GLN A 83 -15.84 -17.09 -6.17
C GLN A 83 -15.75 -15.61 -5.77
N CYS A 84 -16.57 -15.19 -4.80
CA CYS A 84 -16.49 -13.84 -4.27
C CYS A 84 -15.19 -13.62 -3.49
N ALA A 85 -14.80 -14.56 -2.62
CA ALA A 85 -13.56 -14.45 -1.85
C ALA A 85 -12.31 -14.34 -2.76
N ASP A 86 -12.25 -15.12 -3.83
CA ASP A 86 -11.16 -15.07 -4.81
C ASP A 86 -11.12 -13.69 -5.49
N HIS A 87 -12.29 -13.17 -5.87
CA HIS A 87 -12.39 -11.86 -6.50
C HIS A 87 -12.00 -10.70 -5.57
N LEU A 88 -12.46 -10.72 -4.31
CA LEU A 88 -12.05 -9.75 -3.31
C LEU A 88 -10.53 -9.82 -3.07
N THR A 89 -9.97 -11.02 -3.09
CA THR A 89 -8.51 -11.25 -2.97
C THR A 89 -7.74 -10.62 -4.13
N ASP A 90 -8.23 -10.75 -5.37
CA ASP A 90 -7.60 -10.12 -6.54
C ASP A 90 -7.56 -8.59 -6.39
N ILE A 91 -8.66 -7.98 -5.94
CA ILE A 91 -8.73 -6.52 -5.70
C ILE A 91 -7.73 -6.11 -4.62
N VAL A 92 -7.74 -6.80 -3.48
CA VAL A 92 -6.83 -6.55 -2.35
C VAL A 92 -5.38 -6.70 -2.76
N THR A 93 -5.04 -7.71 -3.57
CA THR A 93 -3.68 -7.95 -4.07
C THR A 93 -3.18 -6.80 -4.93
N VAL A 94 -3.99 -6.33 -5.88
CA VAL A 94 -3.63 -5.14 -6.69
C VAL A 94 -3.44 -3.91 -5.80
N GLY A 95 -4.26 -3.77 -4.75
CA GLY A 95 -4.11 -2.76 -3.72
C GLY A 95 -2.77 -2.79 -2.99
N ILE A 96 -2.40 -3.96 -2.47
CA ILE A 96 -1.13 -4.17 -1.76
C ILE A 96 0.04 -3.79 -2.67
N ASP A 97 0.03 -4.25 -3.92
CA ASP A 97 1.11 -3.94 -4.85
C ASP A 97 1.18 -2.44 -5.18
N LEU A 98 0.03 -1.76 -5.26
CA LEU A 98 -0.01 -0.30 -5.42
C LEU A 98 0.55 0.42 -4.19
N GLN A 99 0.21 -0.01 -2.98
CA GLN A 99 0.74 0.55 -1.74
C GLN A 99 2.26 0.42 -1.68
N GLN A 100 2.79 -0.73 -2.10
CA GLN A 100 4.22 -0.96 -2.23
C GLN A 100 4.84 -0.01 -3.27
N ALA A 101 4.24 0.13 -4.45
CA ALA A 101 4.74 1.05 -5.48
C ALA A 101 4.79 2.51 -5.02
N ILE A 102 3.76 2.98 -4.30
CA ILE A 102 3.75 4.33 -3.69
C ILE A 102 4.91 4.50 -2.71
N THR A 103 5.17 3.47 -1.90
CA THR A 103 6.22 3.46 -0.88
C THR A 103 7.61 3.46 -1.52
N GLU A 104 7.86 2.58 -2.49
CA GLU A 104 9.12 2.47 -3.22
C GLU A 104 9.44 3.75 -4.01
N ALA A 105 8.42 4.41 -4.54
CA ALA A 105 8.56 5.70 -5.20
C ALA A 105 8.82 6.89 -4.24
N GLY A 106 8.71 6.68 -2.92
CA GLY A 106 8.74 7.77 -1.94
C GLY A 106 7.58 8.76 -2.11
N ALA A 107 6.48 8.35 -2.74
CA ALA A 107 5.43 9.23 -3.23
C ALA A 107 4.23 9.36 -2.27
N LYS A 108 4.35 8.91 -1.01
CA LYS A 108 3.24 8.91 -0.04
C LYS A 108 2.57 10.29 0.13
N ARG A 109 3.34 11.38 0.05
CA ARG A 109 2.80 12.76 0.12
C ARG A 109 2.01 13.16 -1.13
N MET A 110 2.31 12.56 -2.27
CA MET A 110 1.61 12.78 -3.53
C MET A 110 0.26 12.07 -3.55
N TYR A 111 0.14 10.90 -2.88
CA TYR A 111 -1.04 10.04 -2.93
C TYR A 111 -1.79 9.90 -1.59
N PRO A 112 -2.21 11.01 -0.93
CA PRO A 112 -2.86 10.92 0.38
C PRO A 112 -4.22 10.21 0.31
N ARG A 113 -5.07 10.51 -0.68
CA ARG A 113 -6.41 9.92 -0.76
C ARG A 113 -6.35 8.47 -1.20
N SER A 114 -5.43 8.16 -2.12
CA SER A 114 -5.20 6.78 -2.55
C SER A 114 -4.69 5.94 -1.37
N THR A 115 -3.82 6.49 -0.53
CA THR A 115 -3.39 5.82 0.71
C THR A 115 -4.56 5.57 1.66
N ASP A 116 -5.47 6.53 1.83
CA ASP A 116 -6.65 6.35 2.68
C ASP A 116 -7.59 5.23 2.17
N GLU A 117 -7.79 5.13 0.84
CA GLU A 117 -8.58 4.04 0.24
C GLU A 117 -7.88 2.68 0.37
N LEU A 118 -6.55 2.62 0.20
CA LEU A 118 -5.76 1.41 0.46
C LEU A 118 -5.93 0.94 1.90
N ASP A 119 -5.84 1.85 2.87
CA ASP A 119 -6.01 1.53 4.29
C ASP A 119 -7.44 1.05 4.60
N LYS A 120 -8.48 1.63 3.97
CA LYS A 120 -9.86 1.15 4.11
C LYS A 120 -10.02 -0.27 3.56
N MET A 121 -9.46 -0.52 2.38
CA MET A 121 -9.51 -1.83 1.74
C MET A 121 -8.82 -2.91 2.58
N MET A 122 -7.64 -2.62 3.14
CA MET A 122 -6.93 -3.59 4.00
C MET A 122 -7.73 -3.90 5.26
N ARG A 123 -8.29 -2.88 5.93
CA ARG A 123 -9.16 -3.11 7.11
C ARG A 123 -10.40 -3.94 6.78
N ALA A 124 -11.01 -3.71 5.62
CA ALA A 124 -12.17 -4.50 5.19
C ALA A 124 -11.79 -5.94 4.83
N SER A 125 -10.62 -6.15 4.21
CA SER A 125 -10.08 -7.49 3.94
C SER A 125 -9.79 -8.27 5.22
N ASP A 126 -9.14 -7.62 6.19
CA ASP A 126 -8.92 -8.19 7.52
C ASP A 126 -10.26 -8.51 8.20
N GLY A 127 -11.23 -7.59 8.14
CA GLY A 127 -12.58 -7.77 8.67
C GLY A 127 -13.30 -8.98 8.05
N TYR A 128 -13.28 -9.10 6.72
CA TYR A 128 -13.88 -10.22 6.00
C TYR A 128 -13.29 -11.57 6.45
N THR A 129 -11.96 -11.61 6.65
CA THR A 129 -11.27 -12.83 7.09
C THR A 129 -11.54 -13.13 8.56
N ASN A 130 -11.44 -12.13 9.44
CA ASN A 130 -11.60 -12.28 10.89
C ASN A 130 -13.03 -12.67 11.27
N ASP A 131 -14.02 -12.18 10.52
CA ASP A 131 -15.43 -12.53 10.74
C ASP A 131 -15.81 -13.88 10.12
N GLY A 132 -14.88 -14.56 9.43
CA GLY A 132 -15.08 -15.90 8.89
C GLY A 132 -16.07 -15.95 7.72
N CYS A 133 -16.10 -14.91 6.89
CA CYS A 133 -17.14 -14.71 5.88
C CYS A 133 -17.17 -15.78 4.79
N LEU A 134 -16.02 -16.40 4.48
CA LEU A 134 -15.97 -17.53 3.54
C LEU A 134 -16.72 -18.74 4.10
N ASN A 135 -17.70 -19.24 3.33
CA ASN A 135 -18.64 -20.30 3.69
C ASN A 135 -19.64 -19.94 4.80
N ASP A 136 -19.76 -18.68 5.21
CA ASP A 136 -20.80 -18.26 6.16
C ASP A 136 -22.17 -18.14 5.43
N PRO A 137 -23.18 -18.93 5.80
CA PRO A 137 -24.51 -18.83 5.21
C PRO A 137 -25.25 -17.51 5.52
N ALA A 138 -24.78 -16.73 6.50
CA ALA A 138 -25.32 -15.41 6.82
C ALA A 138 -24.60 -14.26 6.09
N ALA A 139 -23.54 -14.54 5.31
CA ALA A 139 -22.73 -13.53 4.66
C ALA A 139 -23.49 -12.67 3.63
N ASP A 140 -24.55 -13.22 3.04
CA ASP A 140 -25.36 -12.56 2.01
C ASP A 140 -26.44 -11.65 2.60
N VAL A 141 -26.65 -11.69 3.93
CA VAL A 141 -27.68 -10.87 4.58
C VAL A 141 -27.27 -9.41 4.51
N ASP A 142 -28.14 -8.57 3.98
CA ASP A 142 -27.94 -7.11 3.97
C ASP A 142 -27.79 -6.60 5.41
N GLY A 143 -26.77 -5.76 5.63
CA GLY A 143 -26.34 -5.33 6.97
C GLY A 143 -25.48 -6.33 7.74
N SER A 144 -25.17 -7.52 7.20
CA SER A 144 -24.15 -8.39 7.80
C SER A 144 -22.76 -7.73 7.69
N PRO A 145 -21.85 -8.00 8.65
CA PRO A 145 -20.47 -7.55 8.56
C PRO A 145 -19.80 -8.01 7.27
N CYS A 146 -20.03 -9.25 6.84
CA CYS A 146 -19.47 -9.81 5.62
C CYS A 146 -19.92 -9.08 4.35
N PHE A 147 -21.22 -8.80 4.23
CA PHE A 147 -21.75 -8.01 3.13
C PHE A 147 -21.10 -6.63 3.10
N LYS A 148 -21.01 -5.97 4.26
CA LYS A 148 -20.34 -4.66 4.38
C LYS A 148 -18.87 -4.71 3.98
N HIS A 149 -18.09 -5.66 4.49
CA HIS A 149 -16.66 -5.78 4.17
C HIS A 149 -16.45 -6.01 2.67
N SER A 150 -17.27 -6.86 2.04
CA SER A 150 -17.18 -7.10 0.60
C SER A 150 -17.42 -5.83 -0.22
N LEU A 151 -18.42 -5.02 0.16
CA LEU A 151 -18.71 -3.74 -0.47
C LEU A 151 -17.60 -2.72 -0.24
N ASP A 152 -17.04 -2.67 0.97
CA ASP A 152 -15.95 -1.74 1.31
C ASP A 152 -14.68 -2.08 0.50
N ILE A 153 -14.35 -3.36 0.29
CA ILE A 153 -13.23 -3.81 -0.57
C ILE A 153 -13.48 -3.39 -2.03
N MET A 154 -14.63 -3.76 -2.60
CA MET A 154 -14.96 -3.44 -4.00
C MET A 154 -15.03 -1.93 -4.23
N GLY A 155 -15.64 -1.20 -3.30
CA GLY A 155 -15.79 0.25 -3.35
C GLY A 155 -14.46 0.99 -3.24
N ALA A 156 -13.56 0.54 -2.36
CA ALA A 156 -12.21 1.11 -2.26
C ALA A 156 -11.41 0.84 -3.54
N GLY A 157 -11.44 -0.40 -4.07
CA GLY A 157 -10.80 -0.76 -5.33
C GLY A 157 -11.25 0.11 -6.51
N ALA A 158 -12.56 0.33 -6.66
CA ALA A 158 -13.10 1.22 -7.69
C ALA A 158 -12.72 2.69 -7.44
N SER A 159 -12.75 3.14 -6.18
CA SER A 159 -12.41 4.51 -5.81
C SER A 159 -10.94 4.85 -6.06
N LEU A 160 -10.04 3.88 -5.94
CA LEU A 160 -8.61 4.04 -6.20
C LEU A 160 -8.30 4.56 -7.61
N GLN A 161 -9.10 4.17 -8.62
CA GLN A 161 -8.91 4.65 -9.98
C GLN A 161 -9.03 6.19 -10.05
N PHE A 162 -10.03 6.74 -9.38
CA PHE A 162 -10.28 8.19 -9.37
C PHE A 162 -9.37 8.93 -8.41
N THR A 163 -9.08 8.37 -7.24
CA THR A 163 -8.25 9.05 -6.23
C THR A 163 -6.80 9.17 -6.68
N MET A 164 -6.25 8.19 -7.39
CA MET A 164 -4.89 8.27 -7.94
C MET A 164 -4.72 9.45 -8.90
N GLU A 165 -5.60 9.56 -9.90
CA GLU A 165 -5.53 10.66 -10.86
C GLU A 165 -5.78 12.01 -10.18
N THR A 166 -6.69 12.06 -9.21
CA THR A 166 -6.99 13.28 -8.45
C THR A 166 -5.81 13.73 -7.60
N ASP A 167 -5.14 12.79 -6.94
CA ASP A 167 -3.95 13.01 -6.14
C ASP A 167 -2.81 13.54 -7.02
N GLU A 168 -2.60 12.94 -8.20
CA GLU A 168 -1.60 13.40 -9.17
C GLU A 168 -1.88 14.80 -9.71
N MET A 169 -3.12 15.07 -10.13
CA MET A 169 -3.52 16.41 -10.60
C MET A 169 -3.33 17.46 -9.50
N ARG A 170 -3.66 17.12 -8.25
CA ARG A 170 -3.48 18.04 -7.13
C ARG A 170 -2.00 18.31 -6.86
N TRP A 171 -1.15 17.29 -6.94
CA TRP A 171 0.28 17.45 -6.79
C TRP A 171 0.87 18.37 -7.87
N GLU A 172 0.38 18.31 -9.11
CA GLU A 172 0.83 19.22 -10.18
C GLU A 172 0.47 20.69 -9.92
N LEU A 173 -0.59 20.95 -9.15
CA LEU A 173 -1.06 22.30 -8.82
C LEU A 173 -0.40 22.86 -7.53
N ASP A 174 -0.26 22.02 -6.51
CA ASP A 174 0.08 22.43 -5.14
C ASP A 174 1.46 21.91 -4.64
N GLY A 175 2.14 21.05 -5.41
CA GLY A 175 3.26 20.19 -4.98
C GLY A 175 4.67 20.76 -5.08
#